data_AF-A0A939VED1-F1
#
_entry.id   AF-A0A939VED1-F1
#
_cell.length_a   1.000
_cell.length_b   1.000
_cell.length_c   1.000
_cell.angle_alpha   90.00
_cell.angle_beta   90.00
_cell.angle_gamma   90.00
#
_symmetry.space_group_name_H-M   'P 1'
#
loop_
_entity.id
_entity.type
_entity.pdbx_description
1 polymer ?
#
loop_
_entity_poly.entity_id
_entity_poly.type
_entity_poly.pdbx_seq_one_letter_code
_entity_poly.pdbx_strand_id
1 'polypeptide(L)'
;GGGQSFFVGLQHTELFSYIGVFSTGVFGGIRETKSFDAESAMPGLISQYEKYNQALKLFYISVGTDDPRLSSTQKAVADMRKSGLNITFNSFPGDHEWQVWRKSLHDFAQKLFK
;
A
#
# COMPACT_ATOMS: atom_id res chain seq x y z
N GLY A 1 -5.06 -2.43 10.99
CA GLY A 1 -4.78 -1.10 10.40
C GLY A 1 -4.53 -1.20 8.92
N GLY A 2 -3.27 -1.07 8.48
CA GLY A 2 -2.91 -0.97 7.06
C GLY A 2 -3.48 -2.08 6.17
N GLY A 3 -3.42 -3.35 6.61
CA GLY A 3 -4.00 -4.46 5.85
C GLY A 3 -5.51 -4.37 5.69
N GLN A 4 -6.24 -3.98 6.75
CA GLN A 4 -7.69 -3.78 6.67
C GLN A 4 -8.02 -2.63 5.70
N SER A 5 -7.25 -1.53 5.72
CA SER A 5 -7.45 -0.44 4.75
C SER A 5 -7.16 -0.88 3.31
N PHE A 6 -6.16 -1.75 3.10
CA PHE A 6 -5.87 -2.32 1.78
C PHE A 6 -7.06 -3.13 1.28
N PHE A 7 -7.55 -4.10 2.07
CA PHE A 7 -8.64 -4.96 1.63
C PHE A 7 -9.97 -4.21 1.50
N VAL A 8 -10.42 -3.54 2.57
CA VAL A 8 -11.71 -2.84 2.58
C VAL A 8 -11.72 -1.70 1.56
N GLY A 9 -10.64 -0.92 1.46
CA GLY A 9 -10.58 0.19 0.52
C GLY A 9 -10.64 -0.27 -0.93
N LEU A 10 -9.85 -1.29 -1.30
CA LEU A 10 -9.80 -1.78 -2.67
C LEU A 10 -11.05 -2.60 -3.07
N GLN A 11 -11.72 -3.25 -2.10
CA GLN A 11 -12.99 -3.93 -2.36
C GLN A 11 -14.16 -2.95 -2.53
N HIS A 12 -14.03 -1.72 -2.02
CA HIS A 12 -15.09 -0.71 -2.00
C HIS A 12 -14.64 0.63 -2.62
N THR A 13 -14.10 0.58 -3.84
CA THR A 13 -13.62 1.80 -4.52
C THR A 13 -14.75 2.77 -4.92
N GLU A 14 -16.00 2.33 -4.88
CA GLU A 14 -17.20 3.16 -4.95
C GLU A 14 -17.41 4.06 -3.72
N LEU A 15 -16.83 3.70 -2.58
CA LEU A 15 -16.89 4.45 -1.32
C LEU A 15 -15.59 5.19 -1.02
N PHE A 16 -14.44 4.65 -1.43
CA PHE A 16 -13.12 5.16 -1.08
C PHE A 16 -12.28 5.49 -2.32
N SER A 17 -12.08 6.78 -2.60
CA SER A 17 -11.17 7.22 -3.68
C SER A 17 -9.73 7.49 -3.22
N TYR A 18 -9.47 7.47 -1.91
CA TYR A 18 -8.14 7.67 -1.33
C TYR A 18 -7.87 6.58 -0.28
N ILE A 19 -6.83 5.78 -0.47
CA ILE A 19 -6.49 4.65 0.39
C ILE A 19 -5.06 4.80 0.89
N GLY A 20 -4.88 4.73 2.21
CA GLY A 20 -3.57 4.83 2.88
C GLY A 20 -3.21 3.53 3.61
N VAL A 21 -2.07 2.95 3.25
CA VAL A 21 -1.58 1.69 3.82
C VAL A 21 -0.20 1.94 4.45
N PHE A 22 -0.16 2.06 5.77
CA PHE A 22 1.08 2.36 6.50
C PHE A 22 1.62 1.11 7.20
N SER A 23 2.88 0.77 6.93
CA SER A 23 3.67 -0.33 7.52
C SER A 23 2.86 -1.63 7.62
N THR A 24 2.21 -2.04 6.55
CA THR A 24 1.32 -3.22 6.58
C THR A 24 2.11 -4.53 6.59
N GLY A 25 1.60 -5.53 7.31
CA GLY A 25 2.10 -6.90 7.22
C GLY A 25 1.59 -7.68 6.00
N VAL A 26 0.66 -7.12 5.21
CA VAL A 26 0.05 -7.82 4.06
C VAL A 26 1.09 -8.28 3.03
N PHE A 27 2.18 -7.53 2.88
CA PHE A 27 3.22 -7.83 1.90
C PHE A 27 4.27 -8.82 2.39
N GLY A 28 4.20 -9.26 3.65
CA GLY A 28 5.17 -10.16 4.29
C GLY A 28 6.26 -9.42 5.10
N GLY A 29 7.39 -10.09 5.35
CA GLY A 29 8.60 -9.49 5.92
C GLY A 29 8.92 -9.84 7.39
N ILE A 30 8.06 -10.60 8.09
CA ILE A 30 8.37 -11.08 9.45
C ILE A 30 8.59 -12.59 9.48
N ARG A 31 7.65 -13.36 8.89
CA ARG A 31 7.69 -14.83 8.87
C ARG A 31 7.44 -15.41 7.48
N GLU A 32 6.81 -14.66 6.59
CA GLU A 32 6.58 -15.09 5.21
C GLU A 32 7.85 -15.00 4.37
N THR A 33 8.27 -16.14 3.83
CA THR A 33 9.37 -16.24 2.84
C THR A 33 8.87 -16.17 1.39
N LYS A 34 7.57 -16.38 1.17
CA LYS A 34 6.95 -16.23 -0.15
C LYS A 34 6.73 -14.74 -0.44
N SER A 35 7.01 -14.38 -1.69
CA SER A 35 6.64 -13.05 -2.22
C SER A 35 5.12 -12.90 -2.23
N PHE A 36 4.66 -11.68 -1.93
CA PHE A 36 3.24 -11.34 -1.99
C PHE A 36 2.71 -11.44 -3.43
N ASP A 37 1.65 -12.22 -3.61
CA ASP A 37 0.91 -12.32 -4.87
C ASP A 37 -0.35 -11.46 -4.77
N ALA A 38 -0.30 -10.29 -5.42
CA ALA A 38 -1.39 -9.31 -5.38
C ALA A 38 -2.68 -9.82 -6.04
N GLU A 39 -2.59 -10.60 -7.12
CA GLU A 39 -3.77 -11.12 -7.81
C GLU A 39 -4.41 -12.26 -7.01
N SER A 40 -3.60 -13.13 -6.39
CA SER A 40 -4.13 -14.16 -5.51
C SER A 40 -4.74 -13.58 -4.22
N ALA A 41 -4.12 -12.53 -3.66
CA ALA A 41 -4.61 -11.89 -2.44
C ALA A 41 -5.85 -11.00 -2.68
N MET A 42 -5.90 -10.33 -3.83
CA MET A 42 -7.01 -9.48 -4.25
C MET A 42 -7.34 -9.77 -5.73
N PRO A 43 -8.18 -10.77 -6.02
CA PRO A 43 -8.55 -11.13 -7.39
C PRO A 43 -9.07 -9.93 -8.18
N GLY A 44 -8.50 -9.70 -9.36
CA GLY A 44 -8.81 -8.53 -10.18
C GLY A 44 -7.88 -7.34 -9.98
N LEU A 45 -7.11 -7.25 -8.89
CA LEU A 45 -6.27 -6.09 -8.61
C LEU A 45 -5.24 -5.83 -9.71
N ILE A 46 -4.64 -6.91 -10.23
CA ILE A 46 -3.67 -6.85 -11.31
C ILE A 46 -4.37 -6.98 -12.67
N SER A 47 -5.25 -7.96 -12.82
CA SER A 47 -5.89 -8.23 -14.12
C SER A 47 -6.87 -7.15 -14.58
N GLN A 48 -7.31 -6.26 -13.69
CA GLN A 48 -8.23 -5.16 -13.99
C GLN A 48 -7.69 -3.82 -13.44
N TYR A 49 -6.37 -3.64 -13.45
CA TYR A 49 -5.70 -2.49 -12.83
C TYR A 49 -6.22 -1.14 -13.33
N GLU A 50 -6.68 -1.03 -14.58
CA GLU A 50 -7.25 0.20 -15.13
C GLU A 50 -8.49 0.67 -14.35
N LYS A 51 -9.32 -0.27 -13.87
CA LYS A 51 -10.50 0.07 -13.05
C LYS A 51 -10.10 0.72 -11.73
N TYR A 52 -9.07 0.19 -11.09
CA TYR A 52 -8.54 0.74 -9.84
C TYR A 52 -7.89 2.10 -10.07
N ASN A 53 -7.11 2.26 -11.14
CA ASN A 53 -6.51 3.54 -11.51
C ASN A 53 -7.54 4.61 -11.84
N GLN A 54 -8.69 4.22 -12.42
CA GLN A 54 -9.79 5.12 -12.71
C GLN A 54 -10.58 5.51 -11.44
N ALA A 55 -10.82 4.56 -10.54
CA ALA A 55 -11.60 4.79 -9.33
C ALA A 55 -10.81 5.52 -8.22
N LEU A 56 -9.51 5.24 -8.12
CA LEU A 56 -8.66 5.78 -7.06
C LEU A 56 -7.96 7.06 -7.52
N LYS A 57 -8.15 8.12 -6.75
CA LYS A 57 -7.35 9.35 -6.86
C LYS A 57 -6.00 9.21 -6.17
N LEU A 58 -5.92 8.36 -5.14
CA LEU A 58 -4.66 8.07 -4.44
C LEU A 58 -4.68 6.67 -3.85
N PHE A 59 -3.74 5.84 -4.29
CA PHE A 59 -3.35 4.63 -3.58
C PHE A 59 -1.96 4.81 -2.98
N TYR A 60 -1.90 4.96 -1.66
CA TYR A 60 -0.68 5.33 -0.93
C TYR A 60 -0.19 4.19 -0.05
N ILE A 61 1.09 3.87 -0.17
CA ILE A 61 1.77 2.85 0.64
C ILE A 61 3.01 3.49 1.28
N SER A 62 3.22 3.23 2.58
CA SER A 62 4.47 3.63 3.23
C SER A 62 4.96 2.63 4.25
N VAL A 63 6.25 2.69 4.59
CA VAL A 63 6.92 1.81 5.54
C VAL A 63 8.17 2.49 6.12
N GLY A 64 8.58 2.11 7.32
CA GLY A 64 9.82 2.60 7.93
C GLY A 64 11.06 2.14 7.16
N THR A 65 12.15 2.90 7.17
CA THR A 65 13.42 2.49 6.53
C THR A 65 14.10 1.35 7.27
N ASP A 66 13.84 1.22 8.57
CA ASP A 66 14.43 0.19 9.43
C ASP A 66 13.42 -0.93 9.72
N ASP A 67 12.20 -0.83 9.17
CA ASP A 67 11.16 -1.86 9.34
C ASP A 67 11.55 -3.14 8.59
N PRO A 68 11.52 -4.32 9.23
CA PRO A 68 11.83 -5.60 8.57
C PRO A 68 10.94 -5.89 7.35
N ARG A 69 9.80 -5.19 7.21
CA ARG A 69 8.87 -5.30 6.08
C ARG A 69 9.24 -4.44 4.88
N LEU A 70 10.29 -3.60 4.96
CA LEU A 70 10.66 -2.66 3.90
C LEU A 70 10.89 -3.38 2.56
N SER A 71 11.72 -4.41 2.55
CA SER A 71 12.09 -5.15 1.34
C SER A 71 10.88 -5.80 0.67
N SER A 72 10.04 -6.48 1.46
CA SER A 72 8.79 -7.08 1.01
C SER A 72 7.80 -6.05 0.48
N THR A 73 7.69 -4.89 1.14
CA THR A 73 6.81 -3.80 0.71
C THR A 73 7.29 -3.20 -0.62
N GLN A 74 8.59 -2.91 -0.75
CA GLN A 74 9.18 -2.39 -1.98
C GLN A 74 8.98 -3.36 -3.15
N LYS A 75 9.17 -4.66 -2.90
CA LYS A 75 8.94 -5.70 -3.91
C LYS A 75 7.46 -5.74 -4.34
N ALA A 76 6.52 -5.79 -3.40
CA ALA A 76 5.10 -5.80 -3.72
C ALA A 76 4.67 -4.53 -4.51
N VAL A 77 5.16 -3.36 -4.12
CA VAL A 77 4.90 -2.10 -4.84
C VAL A 77 5.49 -2.14 -6.25
N ALA A 78 6.71 -2.64 -6.41
CA ALA A 78 7.34 -2.75 -7.72
C ALA A 78 6.58 -3.72 -8.64
N ASP A 79 6.18 -4.88 -8.13
CA ASP A 79 5.42 -5.87 -8.88
C ASP A 79 4.04 -5.32 -9.29
N MET A 80 3.32 -4.65 -8.37
CA MET A 80 2.04 -4.01 -8.68
C MET A 80 2.18 -2.87 -9.71
N ARG A 81 3.20 -2.02 -9.59
CA ARG A 81 3.47 -0.94 -10.56
C ARG A 81 3.85 -1.50 -11.94
N LYS A 82 4.59 -2.61 -11.99
CA LYS A 82 4.95 -3.28 -13.25
C LYS A 82 3.71 -3.75 -14.03
N SER A 83 2.65 -4.09 -13.31
CA SER A 83 1.35 -4.42 -13.91
C SER A 83 0.53 -3.22 -14.35
N GLY A 84 0.94 -1.99 -14.00
CA GLY A 84 0.26 -0.75 -14.38
C GLY A 84 -0.49 -0.04 -13.26
N LEU A 85 -0.51 -0.56 -12.02
CA LEU A 85 -1.16 0.12 -10.90
C LEU A 85 -0.46 1.43 -10.51
N ASN A 86 -1.25 2.49 -10.35
CA ASN A 86 -0.81 3.80 -9.89
C ASN A 86 -0.70 3.81 -8.36
N ILE A 87 0.53 3.61 -7.87
CA ILE A 87 0.82 3.59 -6.42
C ILE A 87 1.77 4.74 -6.08
N THR A 88 1.42 5.54 -5.08
CA THR A 88 2.36 6.45 -4.40
C THR A 88 3.03 5.70 -3.27
N PHE A 89 4.37 5.61 -3.28
CA PHE A 89 5.14 4.91 -2.26
C PHE A 89 6.16 5.82 -1.63
N ASN A 90 6.21 5.84 -0.30
CA ASN A 90 7.19 6.61 0.49
C ASN A 90 7.75 5.77 1.64
N SER A 91 8.99 6.07 2.04
CA SER A 91 9.60 5.53 3.25
C SER A 91 10.11 6.65 4.14
N PHE A 92 10.12 6.41 5.45
CA PHE A 92 10.54 7.40 6.43
C PHE A 92 11.51 6.77 7.45
N PRO A 93 12.49 7.54 7.97
CA PRO A 93 13.40 7.05 9.01
C PRO A 93 12.66 6.52 10.24
N GLY A 94 13.04 5.32 10.69
CA GLY A 94 12.47 4.57 11.82
C GLY A 94 12.05 3.15 11.47
N ASP A 95 11.75 2.36 12.50
CA ASP A 95 11.24 0.98 12.44
C ASP A 95 9.69 0.98 12.45
N HIS A 96 9.07 -0.10 12.91
CA HIS A 96 7.64 -0.29 13.01
C HIS A 96 7.04 0.46 14.21
N GLU A 97 7.06 1.79 14.14
CA GLU A 97 6.73 2.65 15.27
C GLU A 97 5.91 3.91 14.92
N TRP A 98 5.36 4.54 15.96
CA TRP A 98 4.49 5.70 15.84
C TRP A 98 5.11 6.90 15.10
N GLN A 99 6.43 7.11 15.21
CA GLN A 99 7.08 8.23 14.52
C GLN A 99 7.02 8.09 13.01
N VAL A 100 7.15 6.87 12.48
CA VAL A 100 6.96 6.60 11.05
C VAL A 100 5.51 6.89 10.66
N TRP A 101 4.53 6.40 11.41
CA TRP A 101 3.11 6.59 11.07
C TRP A 101 2.66 8.06 11.16
N ARG A 102 3.23 8.87 12.05
CA ARG A 102 3.01 10.32 12.09
C ARG A 102 3.50 10.99 10.80
N LYS A 103 4.69 10.63 10.32
CA LYS A 103 5.26 11.14 9.06
C LYS A 103 4.44 10.68 7.85
N SER A 104 4.05 9.41 7.82
CA SER A 104 3.16 8.85 6.79
C SER A 104 1.82 9.57 6.73
N LEU A 105 1.17 9.78 7.88
CA LEU A 105 -0.11 10.50 7.93
C LEU A 105 0.05 11.95 7.49
N HIS A 106 1.09 12.64 7.95
CA HIS A 106 1.39 14.00 7.52
C HIS A 106 1.52 14.08 6.00
N ASP A 107 2.34 13.23 5.38
CA ASP A 107 2.55 13.24 3.94
C ASP A 107 1.30 12.81 3.13
N PHE A 108 0.55 11.81 3.62
CA PHE A 108 -0.68 11.34 3.00
C PHE A 108 -1.79 12.40 3.04
N ALA A 109 -2.01 13.04 4.20
CA ALA A 109 -3.09 14.00 4.40
C ALA A 109 -2.97 15.22 3.47
N GLN A 110 -1.74 15.65 3.15
CA GLN A 110 -1.49 16.76 2.21
C GLN A 110 -1.93 16.46 0.77
N LYS A 111 -2.24 15.20 0.44
CA LYS A 111 -2.63 14.76 -0.91
C LYS A 111 -4.13 14.47 -1.03
N LEU A 112 -4.87 14.50 0.07
CA LEU A 112 -6.29 14.19 0.10
C LEU A 112 -7.14 15.33 -0.49
N PHE A 113 -8.25 14.96 -1.10
CA PHE A 113 -9.30 15.87 -1.61
C PHE A 113 -8.82 16.92 -2.63
N LYS A 114 -7.77 16.55 -3.37
CA LYS A 114 -7.33 17.25 -4.58
C LYS A 114 -7.90 16.62 -5.85
#